data_AF-A0AAV8Z9U6-F1
#
_entry.id   AF-A0AAV8Z9U6-F1
#
_cell.length_a   1.000
_cell.length_b   1.000
_cell.length_c   1.000
_cell.angle_alpha   90.00
_cell.angle_beta   90.00
_cell.angle_gamma   90.00
#
_symmetry.space_group_name_H-M   'P 1'
#
loop_
_entity.id
_entity.type
_entity.pdbx_description
1 polymer ?
#
loop_
_entity_poly.entity_id
_entity_poly.type
_entity_poly.pdbx_seq_one_letter_code
_entity_poly.pdbx_strand_id
1 'polypeptide(L)'
;MPFSPPSSPNSTERSSEKSTLQRLVAKFETIGLVNNLPTPVCQRNARSAEIIAAVRVSVQENPRQSIPHRAQELGLSQTSTWRILRRDLGLHPYKIQLTEEL
;
A
#
# COMPACT_ATOMS: atom_id res chain seq x y z
N MET A 1 64.90 20.60 1.70
CA MET A 1 63.65 19.88 2.05
C MET A 1 62.80 19.76 0.80
N PRO A 2 62.45 18.55 0.33
CA PRO A 2 61.56 18.41 -0.83
C PRO A 2 60.09 18.54 -0.41
N PHE A 3 59.37 19.44 -1.08
CA PHE A 3 57.91 19.59 -0.97
C PHE A 3 57.24 18.37 -1.62
N SER A 4 56.45 17.61 -0.85
CA SER A 4 55.59 16.57 -1.41
C SER A 4 54.42 17.21 -2.18
N PRO A 5 54.08 16.73 -3.39
CA PRO A 5 52.90 17.22 -4.11
C PRO A 5 51.59 16.77 -3.44
N PRO A 6 50.50 17.53 -3.59
CA PRO A 6 49.21 17.19 -3.00
C PRO A 6 48.62 15.94 -3.66
N SER A 7 48.18 15.00 -2.83
CA SER A 7 47.49 13.76 -3.20
C SER A 7 46.30 14.05 -4.11
N SER A 8 46.27 13.40 -5.27
CA SER A 8 45.16 13.44 -6.22
C SER A 8 43.81 13.10 -5.57
N PRO A 9 42.70 13.78 -5.92
CA PRO A 9 41.41 13.47 -5.35
C PRO A 9 40.83 12.15 -5.91
N ASN A 10 40.67 11.19 -5.01
CA ASN A 10 39.56 10.23 -4.87
C ASN A 10 39.08 9.44 -6.11
N SER A 11 39.69 8.27 -6.36
CA SER A 11 39.22 7.27 -7.34
C SER A 11 37.89 6.57 -6.96
N THR A 12 37.36 6.80 -5.75
CA THR A 12 36.18 6.08 -5.24
C THR A 12 34.86 6.62 -5.78
N GLU A 13 34.80 7.87 -6.26
CA GLU A 13 33.54 8.49 -6.76
C GLU A 13 33.11 7.93 -8.14
N ARG A 14 34.07 7.54 -8.99
CA ARG A 14 33.82 7.09 -10.37
C ARG A 14 33.17 5.70 -10.48
N SER A 15 33.13 4.93 -9.40
CA SER A 15 32.55 3.56 -9.39
C SER A 15 31.03 3.58 -9.17
N SER A 16 30.56 4.49 -8.30
CA SER A 16 29.13 4.66 -7.98
C SER A 16 28.32 5.11 -9.21
N GLU A 17 28.88 6.01 -10.02
CA GLU A 17 28.24 6.54 -11.23
C GLU A 17 27.97 5.47 -12.30
N LYS A 18 28.92 4.54 -12.51
CA LYS A 18 28.79 3.48 -13.52
C LYS A 18 27.64 2.54 -13.22
N SER A 19 27.48 2.16 -11.96
CA SER A 19 26.38 1.29 -11.53
C SER A 19 25.01 1.95 -11.73
N THR A 20 24.94 3.26 -11.52
CA THR A 20 23.72 4.06 -11.72
C THR A 20 23.37 4.16 -13.20
N LEU A 21 24.37 4.44 -14.06
CA LEU A 21 24.18 4.47 -15.51
C LEU A 21 23.73 3.11 -16.05
N GLN A 22 24.35 2.01 -15.62
CA GLN A 22 23.93 0.65 -16.02
C GLN A 22 22.49 0.35 -15.62
N ARG A 23 22.08 0.75 -14.42
CA ARG A 23 20.70 0.57 -13.94
C ARG A 23 19.69 1.39 -14.74
N LEU A 24 20.05 2.59 -15.18
CA LEU A 24 19.21 3.42 -16.04
C LEU A 24 19.07 2.83 -17.44
N VAL A 25 20.17 2.33 -18.03
CA VAL A 25 20.15 1.65 -19.34
C VAL A 25 19.27 0.41 -19.29
N ALA A 26 19.48 -0.49 -18.31
CA ALA A 26 18.66 -1.70 -18.16
C ALA A 26 17.17 -1.37 -18.00
N LYS A 27 16.84 -0.33 -17.22
CA LYS A 27 15.46 0.13 -17.03
C LYS A 27 14.85 0.68 -18.33
N PHE A 28 15.63 1.42 -19.13
CA PHE A 28 15.20 1.92 -20.42
C PHE A 28 14.96 0.79 -21.43
N GLU A 29 15.84 -0.21 -21.49
CA GLU A 29 15.65 -1.38 -22.36
C GLU A 29 14.40 -2.19 -21.97
N THR A 30 14.08 -2.28 -20.67
CA THR A 30 12.95 -3.07 -20.19
C THR A 30 11.60 -2.36 -20.36
N ILE A 31 11.53 -1.08 -20.02
CA ILE A 31 10.26 -0.32 -19.89
C ILE A 31 10.13 0.79 -20.94
N GLY A 32 11.22 1.18 -21.61
CA GLY A 32 11.27 2.31 -22.55
C GLY A 32 11.25 3.69 -21.87
N LEU A 33 11.34 3.76 -20.53
CA LEU A 33 11.20 4.99 -19.77
C LEU A 33 12.25 5.12 -18.67
N VAL A 34 12.86 6.30 -18.58
CA VAL A 34 13.89 6.62 -17.57
C VAL A 34 13.24 7.04 -16.23
N ASN A 35 12.04 7.59 -16.25
CA ASN A 35 11.33 8.11 -15.08
C ASN A 35 11.15 7.06 -13.99
N ASN A 36 11.31 7.46 -12.73
CA ASN A 36 11.08 6.59 -11.58
C ASN A 36 9.65 6.06 -11.60
N LEU A 37 9.52 4.73 -11.61
CA LEU A 37 8.23 4.09 -11.43
C LEU A 37 7.70 4.50 -10.04
N PRO A 38 6.38 4.71 -9.90
CA PRO A 38 5.80 4.93 -8.59
C PRO A 38 6.20 3.76 -7.67
N THR A 39 6.74 4.10 -6.50
CA THR A 39 7.19 3.11 -5.53
C THR A 39 6.04 2.15 -5.22
N PRO A 40 6.23 0.83 -5.30
CA PRO A 40 5.16 -0.11 -4.99
C PRO A 40 4.72 0.12 -3.54
N VAL A 41 3.51 0.67 -3.38
CA VAL A 41 2.89 0.86 -2.08
C VAL A 41 2.56 -0.51 -1.51
N CYS A 42 2.96 -0.76 -0.26
CA CYS A 42 2.63 -1.97 0.47
C CYS A 42 1.11 -2.20 0.45
N GLN A 43 0.69 -3.23 -0.29
CA GLN A 43 -0.70 -3.67 -0.40
C GLN A 43 -1.11 -4.20 0.98
N ARG A 44 -2.01 -3.48 1.66
CA ARG A 44 -2.47 -3.87 2.99
C ARG A 44 -3.40 -5.09 2.85
N ASN A 45 -2.88 -6.29 3.11
CA ASN A 45 -3.60 -7.58 3.02
C ASN A 45 -4.98 -7.58 3.68
N ALA A 46 -5.18 -6.82 4.76
CA ALA A 46 -6.47 -6.71 5.44
C ALA A 46 -7.60 -6.05 4.61
N ARG A 47 -7.29 -5.47 3.44
CA ARG A 47 -8.26 -4.89 2.49
C ARG A 47 -8.06 -5.46 1.09
N SER A 48 -7.84 -6.77 0.99
CA SER A 48 -7.92 -7.47 -0.28
C SER A 48 -9.34 -7.34 -0.86
N ALA A 49 -9.47 -7.41 -2.19
CA ALA A 49 -10.77 -7.35 -2.86
C ALA A 49 -11.74 -8.44 -2.36
N GLU A 50 -11.21 -9.62 -2.02
CA GLU A 50 -11.96 -10.74 -1.45
C GLU A 50 -12.57 -10.39 -0.09
N ILE A 51 -11.78 -9.80 0.82
CA ILE A 51 -12.28 -9.37 2.14
C ILE A 51 -13.35 -8.28 1.98
N ILE A 52 -13.15 -7.33 1.06
CA ILE A 52 -14.13 -6.27 0.79
C ILE A 52 -15.45 -6.88 0.27
N ALA A 53 -15.37 -7.84 -0.64
CA ALA A 53 -16.54 -8.54 -1.17
C ALA A 53 -17.27 -9.33 -0.07
N ALA A 54 -16.54 -10.07 0.78
CA ALA A 54 -17.14 -10.81 1.89
C ALA A 54 -17.85 -9.89 2.90
N VAL A 55 -17.23 -8.76 3.27
CA VAL A 55 -17.86 -7.76 4.14
C VAL A 55 -19.10 -7.17 3.47
N ARG A 56 -19.05 -6.88 2.16
CA ARG A 56 -20.21 -6.36 1.41
C ARG A 56 -21.38 -7.33 1.44
N VAL A 57 -21.15 -8.61 1.15
CA VAL A 57 -22.20 -9.65 1.16
C VAL A 57 -22.82 -9.76 2.55
N SER A 58 -21.99 -9.85 3.59
CA SER A 58 -22.45 -9.93 4.97
C SER A 58 -23.33 -8.73 5.36
N VAL A 59 -22.97 -7.50 4.92
CA VAL A 59 -23.77 -6.28 5.18
C VAL A 59 -25.12 -6.32 4.46
N GLN A 60 -25.16 -6.88 3.25
CA GLN A 60 -26.39 -7.01 2.47
C GLN A 60 -27.34 -8.05 3.09
N GLU A 61 -26.81 -9.14 3.63
CA GLU A 61 -27.61 -10.18 4.28
C GLU A 61 -28.19 -9.71 5.62
N ASN A 62 -27.37 -9.06 6.44
CA ASN A 62 -27.76 -8.66 7.79
C ASN A 62 -27.25 -7.24 8.10
N PRO A 63 -27.98 -6.19 7.69
CA PRO A 63 -27.56 -4.80 7.89
C PRO A 63 -27.54 -4.37 9.37
N ARG A 64 -28.41 -4.94 10.23
CA ARG A 64 -28.45 -4.64 11.68
C ARG A 64 -27.28 -5.24 12.47
N GLN A 65 -26.54 -6.17 11.87
CA GLN A 65 -25.51 -6.91 12.59
C GLN A 65 -24.38 -5.97 13.04
N SER A 66 -23.99 -6.14 14.31
CA SER A 66 -22.95 -5.31 14.91
C SER A 66 -21.58 -5.58 14.27
N ILE A 67 -20.75 -4.53 14.20
CA ILE A 67 -19.37 -4.62 13.72
C ILE A 67 -18.55 -5.69 14.45
N PRO A 68 -18.57 -5.81 15.81
CA PRO A 68 -17.80 -6.84 16.48
C PRO A 68 -18.23 -8.25 16.09
N HIS A 69 -19.54 -8.50 15.96
CA HIS A 69 -20.06 -9.80 15.55
C HIS A 69 -19.65 -10.16 14.13
N ARG A 70 -19.81 -9.22 13.18
CA ARG A 70 -19.38 -9.40 11.79
C ARG A 70 -17.88 -9.65 11.66
N ALA A 71 -17.08 -8.94 12.46
CA ALA A 71 -15.64 -9.12 12.48
C ALA A 71 -15.25 -10.53 12.96
N GLN A 72 -15.96 -11.05 13.97
CA GLN A 72 -15.74 -12.41 14.46
C GLN A 72 -16.11 -13.48 13.43
N GLU A 73 -17.23 -13.33 12.73
CA GLU A 73 -17.64 -14.27 11.66
C GLU A 73 -16.64 -14.31 10.50
N LEU A 74 -16.12 -13.15 10.10
CA LEU A 74 -15.20 -13.02 8.98
C LEU A 74 -13.72 -13.24 9.39
N GLY A 75 -13.43 -13.47 10.67
CA GLY A 75 -12.07 -13.62 11.19
C GLY A 75 -11.21 -12.34 11.07
N LEU A 76 -11.85 -11.17 11.05
CA LEU A 76 -11.20 -9.87 10.87
C LEU A 76 -11.09 -9.12 12.20
N SER A 77 -10.17 -8.16 12.26
CA SER A 77 -10.18 -7.19 13.37
C SER A 77 -11.36 -6.22 13.21
N GLN A 78 -11.98 -5.83 14.33
CA GLN A 78 -13.09 -4.84 14.32
C GLN A 78 -12.67 -3.53 13.62
N THR A 79 -11.43 -3.09 13.83
CA THR A 79 -10.90 -1.88 13.20
C THR A 79 -10.75 -2.02 11.68
N SER A 80 -10.39 -3.21 11.20
CA SER A 80 -10.31 -3.52 9.77
C SER A 80 -11.70 -3.46 9.15
N THR A 81 -12.68 -4.15 9.76
CA THR A 81 -14.07 -4.15 9.31
C THR A 81 -14.65 -2.74 9.28
N TRP A 82 -14.43 -1.94 10.33
CA TRP A 82 -14.87 -0.55 10.37
C TRP A 82 -14.25 0.31 9.27
N ARG A 83 -12.95 0.13 8.99
CA ARG A 83 -12.26 0.83 7.89
C ARG A 83 -12.81 0.45 6.53
N ILE A 84 -13.11 -0.83 6.30
CA ILE A 84 -13.70 -1.32 5.05
C ILE A 84 -15.08 -0.71 4.84
N LEU A 85 -15.94 -0.77 5.87
CA LEU A 85 -17.27 -0.18 5.82
C LEU A 85 -17.21 1.32 5.48
N ARG A 86 -16.31 2.07 6.12
CA ARG A 86 -16.23 3.53 5.96
C ARG A 86 -15.50 3.99 4.69
N ARG A 87 -14.37 3.36 4.32
CA ARG A 87 -13.50 3.83 3.24
C ARG A 87 -13.76 3.14 1.92
N ASP A 88 -14.05 1.85 1.95
CA ASP A 88 -14.15 1.04 0.73
C ASP A 88 -15.63 0.91 0.29
N LEU A 89 -16.56 0.80 1.25
CA LEU A 89 -18.00 0.75 0.96
C LEU A 89 -18.71 2.10 1.10
N GLY A 90 -18.06 3.12 1.70
CA GLY A 90 -18.63 4.45 1.89
C GLY A 90 -19.83 4.49 2.85
N LEU A 91 -20.01 3.44 3.66
CA LEU A 91 -21.13 3.32 4.58
C LEU A 91 -20.80 3.95 5.94
N HIS A 92 -21.83 4.45 6.61
CA HIS A 92 -21.76 4.92 7.98
C HIS A 92 -22.40 3.87 8.90
N PRO A 93 -21.62 3.01 9.59
CA PRO A 93 -22.16 1.84 10.28
C PRO A 93 -23.28 2.17 11.28
N TYR A 94 -23.13 3.27 12.02
CA TYR A 94 -24.12 3.76 12.98
C TYR A 94 -25.42 4.26 12.32
N LYS A 95 -25.38 4.63 11.04
CA LYS A 95 -26.56 5.06 10.26
C LYS A 95 -27.26 3.87 9.59
N ILE A 96 -26.53 2.84 9.19
CA ILE A 96 -27.11 1.60 8.64
C ILE A 96 -28.12 1.00 9.63
N GLN A 97 -27.76 0.97 10.92
CA GLN A 97 -28.63 0.47 11.99
C GLN A 97 -29.89 1.33 12.22
N LEU A 98 -29.87 2.60 11.81
CA LEU A 98 -30.95 3.55 12.05
C LEU A 98 -32.02 3.54 10.95
N THR A 99 -31.66 3.13 9.73
CA THR A 99 -32.53 3.22 8.54
C THR A 99 -33.52 2.07 8.36
N GLU A 100 -33.39 0.98 9.12
CA GLU A 100 -34.45 -0.02 9.18
C GLU A 100 -35.39 0.37 10.30
N GLU A 101 -36.43 1.11 9.92
CA GLU A 101 -37.59 1.46 10.73
C GLU A 101 -38.26 0.21 11.34
N LEU A 102 -39.02 0.47 12.40
CA LEU A 102 -39.83 -0.43 13.23
C LEU A 102 -40.75 -1.37 12.45
#